data_AF-A0A3N5MRD9-F1
#
_entry.id   AF-A0A3N5MRD9-F1
#
_cell.length_a   1.000
_cell.length_b   1.000
_cell.length_c   1.000
_cell.angle_alpha   90.00
_cell.angle_beta   90.00
_cell.angle_gamma   90.00
#
_symmetry.space_group_name_H-M   'P 1'
#
loop_
_entity.id
_entity.type
_entity.pdbx_description
1 polymer ?
#
loop_
_entity_poly.entity_id
_entity_poly.type
_entity_poly.pdbx_seq_one_letter_code
_entity_poly.pdbx_strand_id
1 'polypeptide(L)'
;MTQPCEMPVTQLHVKPKMTVNELVMAMGKAGAYNGGSLARAADIWEQMLQDEETTKFFGLAGAMVPAGMGGIVSDLIKGGHIDILVSTGANLT
;
A
#
# COMPACT_ATOMS: atom_id res chain seq x y z
N MET A 1 -35.22 -3.74 8.57
CA MET A 1 -34.70 -2.79 7.58
C MET A 1 -33.24 -3.14 7.36
N THR A 2 -32.93 -3.91 6.32
CA THR A 2 -31.54 -4.23 5.96
C THR A 2 -30.90 -2.98 5.37
N GLN A 3 -29.92 -2.41 6.06
CA GLN A 3 -29.07 -1.39 5.44
C GLN A 3 -28.46 -1.98 4.16
N PRO A 4 -28.52 -1.27 3.02
CA PRO A 4 -27.76 -1.68 1.85
C PRO A 4 -26.29 -1.73 2.22
N CYS A 5 -25.59 -2.79 1.84
CA CYS A 5 -24.14 -2.80 1.88
C CYS A 5 -23.68 -1.66 0.95
N GLU A 6 -23.04 -0.61 1.49
CA GLU A 6 -22.79 0.64 0.75
C GLU A 6 -21.93 0.44 -0.51
N MET A 7 -21.21 -0.69 -0.62
CA MET A 7 -20.50 -1.10 -1.84
C MET A 7 -20.70 -2.60 -2.12
N PRO A 8 -21.36 -2.98 -3.23
CA PRO A 8 -21.52 -4.38 -3.62
C PRO A 8 -20.19 -4.98 -4.11
N VAL A 9 -19.94 -6.24 -3.76
CA VAL A 9 -18.79 -7.00 -4.27
C VAL A 9 -18.90 -7.16 -5.78
N THR A 10 -17.87 -6.68 -6.51
CA THR A 10 -17.78 -6.83 -7.97
C THR A 10 -16.67 -7.81 -8.35
N GLN A 11 -16.94 -8.69 -9.31
CA GLN A 11 -15.95 -9.66 -9.81
C GLN A 11 -14.84 -8.96 -10.58
N LEU A 12 -13.59 -9.33 -10.32
CA LEU A 12 -12.42 -8.79 -11.02
C LEU A 12 -12.26 -9.49 -12.37
N HIS A 13 -12.20 -8.70 -13.45
CA HIS A 13 -11.86 -9.19 -14.78
C HIS A 13 -10.59 -8.51 -15.28
N VAL A 14 -9.53 -9.30 -15.49
CA VAL A 14 -8.26 -8.80 -16.04
C VAL A 14 -8.42 -8.49 -17.53
N LYS A 15 -7.83 -7.39 -17.98
CA LYS A 15 -7.85 -6.95 -19.39
C LYS A 15 -6.42 -6.77 -19.91
N PRO A 16 -6.17 -6.99 -21.21
CA PRO A 16 -4.88 -6.63 -21.81
C PRO A 16 -4.54 -5.16 -21.57
N LYS A 17 -3.27 -4.87 -21.31
CA LYS A 17 -2.72 -3.52 -21.07
C LYS A 17 -3.24 -2.80 -19.81
N MET A 18 -3.84 -3.52 -18.87
CA MET A 18 -4.21 -2.97 -17.57
C MET A 18 -2.96 -2.51 -16.81
N THR A 19 -2.99 -1.30 -16.30
CA THR A 19 -1.96 -0.74 -15.43
C THR A 19 -2.02 -1.37 -14.03
N VAL A 20 -0.94 -1.25 -13.25
CA VAL A 20 -0.92 -1.71 -11.85
C VAL A 20 -2.01 -1.02 -11.04
N ASN A 21 -2.23 0.28 -11.25
CA ASN A 21 -3.27 1.03 -10.57
C ASN A 21 -4.67 0.48 -10.89
N GLU A 22 -4.99 0.25 -12.16
CA GLU A 22 -6.28 -0.31 -12.56
C GLU A 22 -6.52 -1.71 -11.98
N LEU A 23 -5.46 -2.52 -11.85
CA LEU A 23 -5.55 -3.82 -11.19
C LEU A 23 -5.88 -3.68 -9.69
N VAL A 24 -5.19 -2.80 -8.98
CA VAL A 24 -5.43 -2.54 -7.54
C VAL A 24 -6.83 -1.98 -7.32
N MET A 25 -7.28 -1.03 -8.15
CA MET A 25 -8.64 -0.49 -8.09
C MET A 25 -9.70 -1.56 -8.36
N ALA A 26 -9.45 -2.50 -9.29
CA ALA A 26 -10.34 -3.63 -9.52
C ALA A 26 -10.38 -4.58 -8.31
N MET A 27 -9.27 -4.80 -7.62
CA MET A 27 -9.24 -5.56 -6.35
C MET A 27 -10.04 -4.84 -5.25
N GLY A 28 -9.97 -3.51 -5.20
CA GLY A 28 -10.76 -2.68 -4.28
C GLY A 28 -12.27 -2.81 -4.48
N LYS A 29 -12.74 -2.95 -5.73
CA LYS A 29 -14.17 -3.20 -6.04
C LYS A 29 -14.67 -4.58 -5.59
N ALA A 30 -13.79 -5.57 -5.47
CA ALA A 30 -14.12 -6.82 -4.81
C ALA A 30 -14.19 -6.64 -3.28
N GLY A 31 -13.37 -5.75 -2.73
CA GLY A 31 -13.48 -5.24 -1.35
C GLY A 31 -13.15 -6.25 -0.25
N ALA A 32 -12.72 -7.46 -0.59
CA ALA A 32 -12.53 -8.58 0.33
C ALA A 32 -11.06 -9.04 0.39
N TYR A 33 -10.70 -9.64 1.53
CA TYR A 33 -9.37 -10.23 1.78
C TYR A 33 -8.22 -9.24 1.53
N ASN A 34 -7.03 -9.77 1.23
CA ASN A 34 -5.83 -8.96 1.00
C ASN A 34 -5.95 -8.03 -0.22
N GLY A 35 -6.77 -8.37 -1.22
CA GLY A 35 -6.99 -7.51 -2.38
C GLY A 35 -7.70 -6.21 -2.01
N GLY A 36 -8.77 -6.30 -1.21
CA GLY A 36 -9.45 -5.12 -0.66
C GLY A 36 -8.57 -4.33 0.31
N SER A 37 -7.79 -5.01 1.16
CA SER A 37 -6.85 -4.36 2.08
C SER A 37 -5.72 -3.64 1.34
N LEU A 38 -5.19 -4.21 0.26
CA LEU A 38 -4.13 -3.60 -0.55
C LEU A 38 -4.63 -2.33 -1.24
N ALA A 39 -5.81 -2.36 -1.85
CA ALA A 39 -6.40 -1.20 -2.48
C ALA A 39 -6.61 -0.05 -1.47
N ARG A 40 -7.17 -0.38 -0.31
CA ARG A 40 -7.34 0.60 0.78
C ARG A 40 -6.01 1.16 1.27
N ALA A 41 -4.99 0.32 1.41
CA ALA A 41 -3.66 0.75 1.84
C ALA A 41 -3.01 1.69 0.81
N ALA A 42 -3.20 1.43 -0.48
CA ALA A 42 -2.73 2.30 -1.55
C ALA A 42 -3.42 3.67 -1.50
N ASP A 43 -4.75 3.71 -1.31
CA ASP A 43 -5.52 4.95 -1.19
C ASP A 43 -5.10 5.79 0.03
N ILE A 44 -4.90 5.14 1.19
CA ILE A 44 -4.43 5.82 2.40
C ILE A 44 -3.02 6.37 2.19
N TRP A 45 -2.14 5.57 1.58
CA TRP A 45 -0.78 6.00 1.31
C TRP A 45 -0.73 7.19 0.34
N GLU A 46 -1.53 7.17 -0.73
CA GLU A 46 -1.66 8.30 -1.65
C GLU A 46 -2.09 9.57 -0.92
N GLN A 47 -3.10 9.49 -0.05
CA GLN A 47 -3.55 10.62 0.76
C GLN A 47 -2.44 11.16 1.67
N MET A 48 -1.69 10.28 2.33
CA MET A 48 -0.54 10.67 3.16
C MET A 48 0.59 11.34 2.36
N LEU A 49 0.75 10.98 1.08
CA LEU A 49 1.76 11.59 0.20
C LEU A 49 1.33 12.95 -0.35
N GLN A 50 0.02 13.18 -0.51
CA GLN A 50 -0.52 14.44 -1.03
C GLN A 50 -0.62 15.54 0.05
N ASP A 51 -0.68 15.17 1.33
CA ASP A 51 -0.74 16.10 2.44
C ASP A 51 0.65 16.48 2.95
N GLU A 52 1.07 17.73 2.71
CA GLU A 52 2.37 18.27 3.10
C GLU A 52 2.55 18.38 4.63
N GLU A 53 1.46 18.45 5.39
CA GLU A 53 1.49 18.53 6.87
C GLU A 53 1.61 17.14 7.51
N THR A 54 1.44 16.06 6.73
CA THR A 54 1.49 14.68 7.24
C THR A 54 2.94 14.22 7.45
N THR A 55 3.29 13.91 8.70
CA THR A 55 4.54 13.22 9.05
C THR A 55 4.41 11.70 8.85
N LYS A 56 5.28 11.13 8.01
CA LYS A 56 5.23 9.75 7.51
C LYS A 56 6.17 8.85 8.32
N PHE A 57 5.61 8.19 9.34
CA PHE A 57 6.28 7.14 10.10
C PHE A 57 6.18 5.80 9.37
N PHE A 58 7.32 5.17 9.12
CA PHE A 58 7.40 3.88 8.43
C PHE A 58 7.99 2.80 9.34
N GLY A 59 7.15 1.83 9.73
CA GLY A 59 7.56 0.68 10.54
C GLY A 59 7.97 -0.51 9.67
N LEU A 60 9.25 -0.90 9.74
CA LEU A 60 9.81 -2.03 8.99
C LEU A 60 10.14 -3.20 9.92
N ALA A 61 9.20 -4.14 10.00
CA ALA A 61 9.35 -5.38 10.76
C ALA A 61 10.08 -6.47 9.96
N GLY A 62 10.59 -7.50 10.65
CA GLY A 62 11.25 -8.66 10.02
C GLY A 62 12.61 -8.33 9.38
N ALA A 63 13.07 -9.23 8.49
CA ALA A 63 14.35 -9.16 7.79
C ALA A 63 14.15 -8.80 6.30
N MET A 64 13.57 -7.63 6.05
CA MET A 64 13.20 -7.16 4.71
C MET A 64 14.42 -6.78 3.85
N VAL A 65 15.45 -6.19 4.45
CA VAL A 65 16.70 -5.86 3.73
C VAL A 65 17.42 -7.14 3.27
N PRO A 66 17.68 -8.15 4.14
CA PRO A 66 18.21 -9.44 3.70
C PRO A 66 17.32 -10.17 2.69
N ALA A 67 16.00 -9.95 2.73
CA ALA A 67 15.05 -10.50 1.75
C ALA A 67 15.03 -9.74 0.41
N GLY A 68 15.93 -8.77 0.21
CA GLY A 68 16.08 -8.03 -1.06
C GLY A 68 15.16 -6.81 -1.21
N MET A 69 14.42 -6.42 -0.17
CA MET A 69 13.49 -5.29 -0.20
C MET A 69 14.12 -3.95 0.21
N GLY A 70 15.40 -3.95 0.57
CA GLY A 70 16.12 -2.73 1.00
C GLY A 70 16.17 -1.64 -0.06
N GLY A 71 16.17 -2.01 -1.35
CA GLY A 71 16.13 -1.04 -2.45
C GLY A 71 14.90 -0.15 -2.41
N ILE A 72 13.70 -0.75 -2.28
CA ILE A 72 12.44 0.00 -2.21
C ILE A 72 12.44 0.96 -1.01
N VAL A 73 12.93 0.51 0.15
CA VAL A 73 13.03 1.37 1.35
C VAL A 73 13.97 2.55 1.09
N SER A 74 15.13 2.30 0.46
CA SER A 74 16.09 3.36 0.12
C SER A 74 15.50 4.39 -0.85
N ASP A 75 14.76 3.93 -1.87
CA ASP A 75 14.14 4.80 -2.86
C ASP A 75 13.05 5.68 -2.23
N LEU A 76 12.24 5.12 -1.33
CA LEU A 76 11.22 5.86 -0.59
C LEU A 76 11.83 6.93 0.34
N ILE A 77 12.93 6.63 1.02
CA ILE A 77 13.65 7.61 1.85
C ILE A 77 14.21 8.74 0.98
N LYS A 78 14.90 8.41 -0.12
CA LYS A 78 15.49 9.40 -1.04
C LYS A 78 14.43 10.29 -1.70
N GLY A 79 13.24 9.74 -1.96
CA GLY A 79 12.09 10.47 -2.48
C GLY A 79 11.35 11.35 -1.47
N GLY A 80 11.79 11.38 -0.19
CA GLY A 80 11.08 12.12 0.86
C GLY A 80 9.73 11.52 1.22
N HIS A 81 9.50 10.25 0.87
CA HIS A 81 8.24 9.54 1.15
C HIS A 81 8.25 8.89 2.55
N ILE A 82 9.41 8.84 3.23
CA ILE A 82 9.54 8.39 4.61
C ILE A 82 10.26 9.47 5.39
N ASP A 83 9.60 10.02 6.41
CA ASP A 83 10.21 11.02 7.30
C ASP A 83 10.94 10.33 8.46
N ILE A 84 10.34 9.27 9.00
CA ILE A 84 10.87 8.55 10.17
C ILE A 84 10.80 7.05 9.91
N LEU A 85 11.95 6.38 9.87
CA LEU A 85 12.05 4.92 9.77
C LEU A 85 12.21 4.29 11.15
N VAL A 86 11.29 3.39 11.52
CA VAL A 86 11.38 2.54 12.72
C VAL A 86 11.63 1.12 12.26
N SER A 87 12.76 0.51 12.63
CA SER A 87 13.12 -0.82 12.15
C SER A 87 13.66 -1.74 13.24
N THR A 88 13.64 -3.04 12.96
CA THR A 88 14.35 -4.04 13.75
C THR A 88 15.82 -4.13 13.33
N GLY A 89 16.69 -4.63 14.22
CA GLY A 89 18.12 -4.79 13.92
C GLY A 89 18.42 -5.68 12.70
N ALA A 90 17.50 -6.56 12.31
CA ALA A 90 17.67 -7.44 11.15
C ALA A 90 17.78 -6.70 9.80
N ASN A 91 17.40 -5.41 9.75
CA ASN A 91 17.50 -4.59 8.54
C ASN A 91 18.74 -3.69 8.48
N LEU A 92 19.62 -3.72 9.50
CA LEU A 92 20.80 -2.87 9.61
C LEU A 92 22.08 -3.54 9.06
N THR A 93 21.94 -4.32 7.99
CA THR A 93 23.01 -5.09 7.33
C THR A 93 23.28 -4.54 5.94
#